data_AF-A0A415S3A9-F1
#
_entry.id   AF-A0A415S3A9-F1
#
_cell.length_a   1.000
_cell.length_b   1.000
_cell.length_c   1.000
_cell.angle_alpha   90.00
_cell.angle_beta   90.00
_cell.angle_gamma   90.00
#
_symmetry.space_group_name_H-M   'P 1'
#
loop_
_entity.id
_entity.type
_entity.pdbx_description
1 polymer ?
#
loop_
_entity_poly.entity_id
_entity_poly.type
_entity_poly.pdbx_seq_one_letter_code
_entity_poly.pdbx_strand_id
1 'polypeptide(L)' 'MDSLSNEVVEQAIVPIPMNVISSSHSSQKDAIPEHDGAFVEVDAHGMKIRIHENTSSSLIQKVLGAVVHVE' A
#
# COMPACT_ATOMS: atom_id res chain seq x y z
N MET A 1 -14.85 53.15 36.60
CA MET A 1 -13.93 52.11 36.08
C MET A 1 -14.48 50.85 36.71
N ASP A 2 -15.32 50.07 36.02
CA ASP A 2 -14.91 49.28 34.87
C ASP A 2 -16.02 49.20 33.80
N SER A 3 -15.71 49.68 32.59
CA SER A 3 -16.55 49.48 31.41
C SER A 3 -16.29 48.08 30.87
N LEU A 4 -17.20 47.14 31.08
CA LEU A 4 -17.21 45.90 30.32
C LEU A 4 -18.03 46.14 29.06
N SER A 5 -17.34 46.55 27.99
CA SER A 5 -17.90 46.61 26.65
C SER A 5 -18.37 45.20 26.26
N ASN A 6 -19.69 45.01 26.18
CA ASN A 6 -20.27 43.83 25.53
C ASN A 6 -20.02 43.93 24.03
N GLU A 7 -18.81 43.59 23.61
CA GLU A 7 -18.52 43.26 22.23
C GLU A 7 -19.18 41.90 21.98
N VAL A 8 -20.41 41.93 21.44
CA VAL A 8 -21.02 40.74 20.87
C VAL A 8 -20.24 40.43 19.60
N VAL A 9 -19.18 39.63 19.75
CA VAL A 9 -18.43 39.09 18.61
C VAL A 9 -19.38 38.11 17.94
N GLU A 10 -20.05 38.56 16.88
CA GLU A 10 -20.83 37.71 16.00
C GLU A 10 -19.84 36.80 15.27
N GLN A 11 -19.50 35.66 15.88
CA GLN A 11 -18.59 34.70 15.31
C GLN A 11 -19.25 34.11 14.07
N ALA A 12 -18.76 34.50 12.89
CA ALA A 12 -19.19 33.92 11.63
C ALA A 12 -18.96 32.40 11.67
N ILE A 13 -20.03 31.62 11.52
CA ILE A 13 -19.95 30.16 11.44
C ILE A 13 -19.35 29.81 10.08
N VAL A 14 -18.09 29.37 10.07
CA VAL A 14 -17.44 28.88 8.86
C VAL A 14 -17.78 27.40 8.67
N PRO A 15 -18.41 26.99 7.55
CA PRO A 15 -18.71 25.59 7.31
C PRO A 15 -17.42 24.79 7.12
N ILE A 16 -17.31 23.66 7.80
CA ILE A 16 -16.19 22.74 7.62
C ILE A 16 -16.39 21.99 6.29
N PRO A 17 -15.40 22.00 5.38
CA PRO A 17 -15.49 21.23 4.13
C PRO A 17 -15.61 19.73 4.45
N MET A 18 -16.65 19.11 3.91
CA MET A 18 -17.05 17.72 4.22
C MET A 18 -16.20 16.66 3.51
N ASN A 19 -14.91 16.94 3.33
CA ASN A 19 -13.97 16.07 2.61
C ASN A 19 -12.93 15.48 3.56
N VAL A 20 -13.37 14.87 4.66
CA VAL A 20 -12.54 13.94 5.43
C VAL A 20 -13.40 12.90 6.17
N ILE A 21 -14.24 12.20 5.42
CA ILE A 21 -14.54 10.80 5.78
C ILE A 21 -13.52 9.98 5.02
N SER A 22 -12.28 9.91 5.52
CA SER A 22 -11.51 8.67 5.33
C SER A 22 -12.31 7.62 6.07
N SER A 23 -13.22 6.99 5.34
CA SER A 23 -13.97 5.88 5.84
C SER A 23 -12.94 4.81 6.17
N SER A 24 -12.54 4.76 7.43
CA SER A 24 -11.95 3.57 8.04
C SER A 24 -13.01 2.48 8.20
N HIS A 25 -14.09 2.48 7.41
CA HIS A 25 -14.57 1.23 6.87
C HIS A 25 -13.52 0.80 5.85
N SER A 26 -12.48 0.16 6.39
CA SER A 26 -12.08 -1.17 5.93
C SER A 26 -13.30 -1.83 5.30
N SER A 27 -13.50 -1.57 4.01
CA SER A 27 -13.99 -2.62 3.16
C SER A 27 -12.91 -3.66 3.33
N GLN A 28 -13.19 -4.60 4.23
CA GLN A 28 -12.88 -5.99 4.02
C GLN A 28 -13.47 -6.32 2.65
N LYS A 29 -12.79 -5.83 1.61
CA LYS A 29 -12.79 -6.40 0.30
C LYS A 29 -12.25 -7.76 0.64
N ASP A 30 -13.14 -8.73 0.78
CA ASP A 30 -12.76 -10.13 0.83
C ASP A 30 -11.63 -10.25 -0.17
N ALA A 31 -10.42 -10.44 0.35
CA ALA A 31 -9.25 -10.56 -0.49
C ALA A 31 -9.52 -11.87 -1.21
N ILE A 32 -10.19 -11.78 -2.36
CA ILE A 32 -10.20 -12.80 -3.39
C ILE A 32 -8.72 -13.17 -3.43
N PRO A 33 -8.34 -14.40 -3.06
CA PRO A 33 -6.95 -14.80 -3.14
C PRO A 33 -6.58 -14.46 -4.58
N GLU A 34 -5.69 -13.48 -4.78
CA GLU A 34 -5.17 -13.25 -6.11
C GLU A 34 -4.57 -14.59 -6.49
N HIS A 35 -5.26 -15.29 -7.39
CA HIS A 35 -4.87 -16.60 -7.80
C HIS A 35 -3.51 -16.38 -8.43
N ASP A 36 -2.45 -16.84 -7.75
CA ASP A 36 -1.03 -16.44 -7.94
C ASP A 36 -0.44 -16.98 -9.27
N GLY A 37 -1.25 -16.98 -10.32
CA GLY A 37 -0.98 -17.57 -11.63
C GLY A 37 -0.55 -19.02 -11.56
N ALA A 38 -0.16 -19.56 -12.72
CA ALA A 38 0.76 -20.69 -12.73
C ALA A 38 2.18 -20.15 -12.50
N PHE A 39 2.94 -20.82 -11.64
CA PHE A 39 4.34 -20.47 -11.39
C PHE A 39 5.20 -21.73 -11.26
N VAL A 40 6.50 -21.54 -11.45
CA VAL A 40 7.54 -22.52 -11.14
C VAL A 40 8.29 -22.02 -9.91
N GLU A 41 8.46 -22.88 -8.89
CA GLU A 41 9.27 -22.58 -7.70
C GLU A 41 10.62 -23.29 -7.79
N VAL A 42 11.71 -22.56 -7.52
CA VAL A 42 13.08 -23.04 -7.47
C VAL A 42 13.62 -22.85 -6.06
N ASP A 43 14.17 -23.90 -5.45
CA ASP A 43 14.89 -23.81 -4.19
C ASP A 43 16.40 -23.70 -4.46
N ALA A 44 17.03 -22.64 -3.95
CA ALA A 44 18.45 -22.43 -4.08
C ALA A 44 19.02 -21.75 -2.84
N HIS A 45 20.03 -22.37 -2.22
CA HIS A 45 20.68 -21.86 -1.00
C HIS A 45 19.71 -21.54 0.16
N GLY A 46 18.61 -22.28 0.26
CA GLY A 46 17.57 -22.05 1.27
C GLY A 46 16.63 -20.88 0.93
N MET A 47 16.73 -20.33 -0.28
CA MET A 47 15.79 -19.35 -0.83
C MET A 47 14.81 -20.03 -1.78
N LYS A 48 13.53 -19.66 -1.68
CA LYS A 48 12.50 -20.07 -2.64
C LYS A 48 12.25 -18.95 -3.64
N ILE A 49 12.46 -19.22 -4.91
CA ILE A 49 12.30 -18.28 -6.02
C ILE A 49 11.09 -18.71 -6.83
N ARG A 50 10.06 -17.86 -6.92
CA ARG A 50 8.88 -18.10 -7.77
C ARG A 50 8.99 -17.36 -9.09
N ILE A 51 8.71 -18.05 -10.18
CA ILE A 51 8.76 -17.54 -11.55
C ILE A 51 7.38 -17.70 -12.16
N HIS A 52 6.73 -16.58 -12.47
CA HIS A 52 5.43 -16.55 -13.16
C HIS A 52 5.62 -16.41 -14.67
N GLU A 53 4.59 -16.76 -15.44
CA GLU A 53 4.59 -16.71 -16.91
C GLU A 53 4.98 -15.35 -17.52
N ASN A 54 4.68 -14.26 -16.81
CA ASN A 54 4.96 -12.89 -17.25
C ASN A 54 6.34 -12.38 -16.82
N THR A 55 7.14 -13.21 -16.14
CA THR A 55 8.50 -12.84 -15.73
C THR A 55 9.40 -12.79 -16.96
N SER A 56 10.00 -11.62 -17.24
CA SER A 56 10.89 -11.47 -18.38
C SER A 56 12.09 -12.42 -18.31
N SER A 57 12.49 -13.00 -19.45
CA SER A 57 13.64 -13.91 -19.54
C SER A 57 14.95 -13.27 -19.06
N SER A 58 15.18 -11.98 -19.34
CA SER A 58 16.38 -11.25 -18.90
C SER A 58 16.49 -11.16 -17.37
N LEU A 59 15.36 -10.95 -16.68
CA LEU A 59 15.30 -10.95 -15.22
C LEU A 59 15.56 -12.35 -14.67
N ILE A 60 14.93 -13.39 -15.24
CA ILE A 60 15.15 -14.79 -14.84
C ILE A 60 16.65 -15.14 -14.94
N GLN A 61 17.30 -14.82 -16.06
CA GLN A 61 18.72 -15.08 -16.26
C GLN A 61 19.60 -14.34 -15.25
N LYS A 62 19.28 -13.09 -14.93
CA LYS A 62 20.05 -12.29 -13.97
C LYS A 62 19.95 -12.86 -12.55
N VAL A 63 18.74 -13.24 -12.13
CA VAL A 63 18.49 -13.83 -10.81
C VAL A 63 19.18 -15.20 -10.71
N LEU A 64 18.97 -16.09 -11.68
CA LEU A 64 19.59 -17.41 -11.67
C LEU A 64 21.12 -17.31 -11.74
N GLY A 65 21.67 -16.39 -12.53
CA GLY A 65 23.11 -16.14 -12.59
C GLY A 65 23.69 -15.69 -11.25
N ALA A 66 23.01 -14.80 -10.53
CA ALA A 66 23.42 -14.36 -9.20
C ALA A 66 23.34 -15.48 -8.15
N VAL A 67 22.36 -16.38 -8.29
CA VAL A 67 22.16 -17.52 -7.39
C VAL A 67 23.21 -18.61 -7.61
N VAL A 68 23.61 -18.86 -8.86
CA VAL A 68 24.64 -19.87 -9.19
C VAL A 68 26.06 -19.36 -8.90
N HIS A 69 26.27 -18.04 -8.92
CA HIS A 69 27.58 -17.43 -8.66
C HIS A 69 27.85 -17.24 -7.16
N VAL A 70 27.95 -18.35 -6.44
CA VAL A 70 28.47 -18.38 -5.07
C VAL A 70 29.91 -18.88 -5.15
N GLU A 71 30.88 -17.97 -4.90
CA GLU A 71 32.31 -18.31 -4.79
C GLU A 71 32.61 -19.25 -3.62
#